data_AF-A0A6S7J4K9-F1
#
_entry.id   AF-A0A6S7J4K9-F1
#
_cell.length_a   1.000
_cell.length_b   1.000
_cell.length_c   1.000
_cell.angle_alpha   90.00
_cell.angle_beta   90.00
_cell.angle_gamma   90.00
#
_symmetry.space_group_name_H-M   'P 1'
#
loop_
_entity.id
_entity.type
_entity.pdbx_description
1 polymer ?
#
loop_
_entity_poly.entity_id
_entity_poly.type
_entity_poly.pdbx_seq_one_letter_code
_entity_poly.pdbx_strand_id
1 'polypeptide(L)'
;MVDSGHFSFEDDREYEIPTANHLPEPNAEKIIAGLQSELQTQKQYSNKLEKELTECEAQLKNKDELLFERGRQNFLELQKQKQYSIKLENDLEITKKELTECQAELKKKDNELLFEHGRQDFLARKEANERKKAIRFQQDFSLKRNTVEHDVVGPTQTGHRCELTSNRQCSAEDSNEEQIMKFENNNMETNGAMASSSANSDCSYYRDLLKNMAQPLLCDDVVKLNDWASERFSIDRSKNAADVLSYLDRTGVIHASNLSELRDFFESINRIDLVHIIDEFLHGNYSVLQAYASKSKD
;
A
#
# COMPACT_ATOMS: atom_id res chain seq x y z
N MET A 1 -19.07 12.76 53.94
CA MET A 1 -20.45 12.25 53.78
C MET A 1 -20.58 11.10 54.76
N VAL A 2 -20.84 11.43 56.04
CA VAL A 2 -22.14 11.31 56.74
C VAL A 2 -22.80 9.95 56.52
N ASP A 3 -22.78 9.08 57.55
CA ASP A 3 -24.04 8.69 58.20
C ASP A 3 -23.76 8.11 59.60
N SER A 4 -23.97 8.95 60.64
CA SER A 4 -23.95 8.53 62.03
C SER A 4 -25.38 8.23 62.45
N GLY A 5 -25.77 6.97 62.34
CA GLY A 5 -27.09 6.49 62.75
C GLY A 5 -27.28 6.61 64.27
N HIS A 6 -28.03 7.63 64.67
CA HIS A 6 -28.51 7.82 66.03
C HIS A 6 -29.70 6.86 66.25
N PHE A 7 -29.51 5.81 67.03
CA PHE A 7 -30.57 4.86 67.38
C PHE A 7 -31.06 5.17 68.80
N SER A 8 -32.22 5.82 68.90
CA SER A 8 -32.97 5.99 70.15
C SER A 8 -34.07 4.93 70.19
N PHE A 9 -34.11 4.14 71.26
CA PHE A 9 -35.27 3.34 71.63
C PHE A 9 -35.44 3.46 73.15
N GLU A 10 -36.30 4.38 73.56
CA GLU A 10 -37.04 4.29 74.81
C GLU A 10 -38.21 3.34 74.55
N ASP A 11 -38.22 2.17 75.17
CA ASP A 11 -39.39 1.31 75.23
C ASP A 11 -39.41 0.67 76.62
N ASP A 12 -40.00 1.39 77.56
CA ASP A 12 -40.30 0.95 78.92
C ASP A 12 -41.37 -0.14 78.86
N ARG A 13 -40.94 -1.38 78.64
CA ARG A 13 -41.75 -2.57 78.91
C ARG A 13 -41.26 -3.20 80.20
N GLU A 14 -42.10 -3.15 81.23
CA GLU A 14 -41.94 -3.96 82.44
C GLU A 14 -41.99 -5.44 82.05
N TYR A 15 -40.82 -6.07 81.95
CA TYR A 15 -40.71 -7.51 81.80
C TYR A 15 -40.94 -8.16 83.16
N GLU A 16 -42.06 -8.87 83.31
CA GLU A 16 -42.29 -9.81 84.41
C GLU A 16 -41.15 -10.83 84.43
N ILE A 17 -40.37 -10.84 85.52
CA ILE A 17 -39.26 -11.76 85.74
C ILE A 17 -39.84 -13.15 86.02
N PRO A 18 -39.65 -14.15 85.13
CA PRO A 18 -40.05 -15.51 85.43
C PRO A 18 -39.14 -16.04 86.53
N THR A 19 -39.72 -16.44 87.65
CA THR A 19 -39.02 -17.08 88.77
C THR A 19 -38.32 -18.35 88.26
N ALA A 20 -36.99 -18.30 88.32
CA ALA A 20 -36.08 -19.34 87.85
C ALA A 20 -36.26 -20.65 88.61
N ASN A 21 -37.06 -21.56 88.06
CA ASN A 21 -37.06 -22.96 88.47
C ASN A 21 -36.16 -23.76 87.52
N HIS A 22 -35.03 -24.21 88.07
CA HIS A 22 -34.12 -25.23 87.54
C HIS A 22 -33.73 -25.14 86.06
N LEU A 23 -32.84 -24.18 85.75
CA LEU A 23 -31.89 -24.36 84.66
C LEU A 23 -30.81 -25.36 85.12
N PRO A 24 -30.54 -26.45 84.39
CA PRO A 24 -29.43 -27.35 84.71
C PRO A 24 -28.13 -26.55 84.67
N GLU A 25 -27.33 -26.63 85.73
CA GLU A 25 -26.01 -26.01 85.77
C GLU A 25 -25.22 -26.45 84.53
N PRO A 26 -24.77 -25.51 83.68
CA PRO A 26 -23.97 -25.87 82.54
C PRO A 26 -22.68 -26.51 83.05
N ASN A 27 -22.43 -27.75 82.65
CA ASN A 27 -21.22 -28.48 83.01
C ASN A 27 -20.00 -27.69 82.52
N ALA A 28 -19.29 -27.04 83.45
CA ALA A 28 -18.15 -26.15 83.17
C ALA A 28 -17.06 -26.85 82.35
N GLU A 29 -16.87 -28.15 82.52
CA GLU A 29 -15.91 -28.95 81.75
C GLU A 29 -16.25 -28.95 80.25
N LYS A 30 -17.54 -28.98 79.91
CA LYS A 30 -17.99 -28.97 78.51
C LYS A 30 -17.75 -27.62 77.85
N ILE A 31 -17.89 -26.52 78.59
CA ILE A 31 -17.59 -25.16 78.11
C ILE A 31 -16.07 -25.01 77.89
N ILE A 32 -15.25 -25.44 78.85
CA ILE A 32 -13.78 -25.38 78.75
C ILE A 32 -13.29 -26.20 77.54
N ALA A 33 -13.80 -27.42 77.37
CA ALA A 33 -13.45 -28.26 76.22
C ALA A 33 -13.85 -27.63 74.87
N GLY A 34 -15.02 -26.99 74.83
CA GLY A 34 -15.48 -26.24 73.65
C GLY A 34 -14.53 -25.09 73.29
N LEU A 35 -14.17 -24.26 74.27
CA LEU A 35 -13.26 -23.13 74.07
C LEU A 35 -11.84 -23.58 73.65
N GLN A 36 -11.35 -24.70 74.19
CA GLN A 36 -10.06 -25.28 73.79
C GLN A 36 -10.09 -25.78 72.34
N SER A 37 -11.17 -26.46 71.94
CA SER A 37 -11.37 -26.91 70.56
C SER A 37 -11.46 -25.73 69.59
N GLU A 38 -12.17 -24.67 69.97
CA GLU A 38 -12.30 -23.46 69.16
C GLU A 38 -10.97 -22.73 69.01
N LEU A 39 -10.21 -22.57 70.11
CA LEU A 39 -8.86 -22.01 70.07
C LEU A 39 -7.92 -22.81 69.16
N GLN A 40 -8.00 -24.14 69.19
CA GLN A 40 -7.20 -25.00 68.33
C GLN A 40 -7.58 -24.85 66.84
N THR A 41 -8.88 -24.75 66.56
CA THR A 41 -9.40 -24.48 65.21
C THR A 41 -8.93 -23.11 64.71
N GLN A 42 -8.99 -22.08 65.56
CA GLN A 42 -8.52 -20.73 65.22
C GLN A 42 -7.01 -20.72 64.92
N LYS A 43 -6.20 -21.45 65.70
CA LYS A 43 -4.75 -21.59 65.43
C LYS A 43 -4.48 -22.28 64.10
N GLN A 44 -5.20 -23.35 63.77
CA GLN A 44 -5.07 -24.02 62.48
C GLN A 44 -5.43 -23.09 61.32
N TYR A 45 -6.50 -22.30 61.46
CA TYR A 45 -6.90 -21.32 60.46
C TYR A 45 -5.86 -20.20 60.29
N SER A 46 -5.33 -19.66 61.40
CA SER A 46 -4.26 -18.65 61.39
C SER A 46 -3.02 -19.16 60.66
N ASN A 47 -2.55 -20.37 60.98
CA ASN A 47 -1.39 -20.97 60.33
C ASN A 47 -1.62 -21.20 58.83
N LYS A 48 -2.84 -21.57 58.44
CA LYS A 48 -3.21 -21.74 57.03
C LYS A 48 -3.13 -20.41 56.29
N LEU A 49 -3.68 -19.33 56.87
CA LEU A 49 -3.63 -17.99 56.28
C LEU A 49 -2.19 -17.47 56.18
N GLU A 50 -1.34 -17.68 57.18
CA GLU A 50 0.08 -17.28 57.12
C GLU A 50 0.81 -18.01 55.99
N LYS A 51 0.53 -19.29 55.78
CA LYS A 51 1.09 -20.05 54.66
C LYS A 51 0.61 -19.52 53.31
N GLU A 52 -0.67 -19.22 53.17
CA GLU A 52 -1.23 -18.65 51.93
C GLU A 52 -0.67 -17.25 51.65
N LEU A 53 -0.46 -16.42 52.68
CA LEU A 53 0.14 -15.09 52.56
C LEU A 53 1.59 -15.19 52.05
N THR A 54 2.41 -16.03 52.69
CA THR A 54 3.82 -16.22 52.29
C THR A 54 3.96 -16.79 50.88
N GLU A 55 3.05 -17.68 50.47
CA GLU A 55 2.99 -18.17 49.09
C GLU A 55 2.62 -17.06 48.10
N CYS A 56 1.62 -16.23 48.42
CA CYS A 56 1.26 -15.07 47.60
C CYS A 56 2.41 -14.06 47.46
N GLU A 57 3.13 -13.77 48.55
CA GLU A 57 4.29 -12.87 48.54
C GLU A 57 5.42 -13.41 47.66
N ALA A 58 5.69 -14.72 47.72
CA ALA A 58 6.68 -15.37 46.88
C ALA A 58 6.29 -15.33 45.39
N GLN A 59 5.00 -15.55 45.07
CA GLN A 59 4.49 -15.46 43.70
C GLN A 59 4.58 -14.02 43.16
N LEU A 60 4.25 -13.02 43.98
CA LEU A 60 4.35 -11.61 43.60
C LEU A 60 5.80 -11.24 43.26
N LYS A 61 6.75 -11.64 44.12
CA LYS A 61 8.17 -11.38 43.91
C LYS A 61 8.70 -12.03 42.63
N ASN A 62 8.28 -13.27 42.34
CA ASN A 62 8.64 -13.96 41.10
C ASN A 62 8.08 -13.22 39.88
N LYS A 63 6.82 -12.78 39.94
CA LYS A 63 6.19 -12.02 38.86
C LYS A 63 6.90 -10.69 38.60
N ASP A 64 7.31 -9.98 39.65
CA ASP A 64 8.07 -8.74 39.52
C ASP A 64 9.43 -8.97 38.84
N GLU A 65 10.12 -10.05 39.19
CA GLU A 65 11.40 -10.44 38.58
C GLU A 65 11.24 -10.79 37.09
N LEU A 66 10.17 -11.52 36.73
CA LEU A 66 9.84 -11.83 35.34
C LEU A 66 9.53 -10.56 34.52
N LEU A 67 8.76 -9.63 35.09
CA LEU A 67 8.47 -8.35 34.43
C LEU A 67 9.74 -7.51 34.23
N PHE A 68 10.63 -7.53 35.21
CA PHE A 68 11.91 -6.83 35.13
C PHE A 68 12.80 -7.42 34.03
N GLU A 69 12.98 -8.74 33.97
CA GLU A 69 13.81 -9.38 32.94
C GLU A 69 13.21 -9.19 31.54
N ARG A 70 11.87 -9.27 31.40
CA ARG A 70 11.19 -8.95 30.14
C ARG A 70 11.42 -7.50 29.72
N GLY A 71 11.34 -6.56 30.65
CA GLY A 71 11.66 -5.15 30.40
C GLY A 71 13.11 -4.95 29.93
N ARG A 72 14.06 -5.67 30.54
CA ARG A 72 15.47 -5.66 30.15
C ARG A 72 15.66 -6.18 28.72
N GLN A 73 15.04 -7.30 28.38
CA GLN A 73 15.13 -7.88 27.02
C GLN A 73 14.56 -6.93 25.96
N ASN A 74 13.37 -6.37 26.20
CA ASN A 74 12.76 -5.39 25.30
C ASN A 74 13.67 -4.17 25.08
N PHE A 75 14.33 -3.68 26.15
CA PHE A 75 15.26 -2.56 26.03
C PHE A 75 16.48 -2.91 25.17
N LEU A 76 17.07 -4.10 25.34
CA LEU A 76 18.18 -4.55 24.50
C LEU A 76 17.78 -4.68 23.03
N GLU A 77 16.59 -5.21 22.76
CA GLU A 77 16.06 -5.34 21.40
C GLU A 77 15.84 -3.97 20.75
N LEU A 78 15.28 -3.01 21.50
CA LEU A 78 15.13 -1.64 21.03
C LEU A 78 16.47 -0.97 20.70
N GLN A 79 17.52 -1.23 21.49
CA GLN A 79 18.87 -0.73 21.18
C GLN A 79 19.43 -1.33 19.88
N LYS A 80 19.23 -2.63 19.65
CA LYS A 80 19.65 -3.29 18.40
C LYS A 80 18.89 -2.71 17.20
N GLN A 81 17.58 -2.53 17.33
CA GLN A 81 16.75 -1.94 16.28
C GLN A 81 17.19 -0.51 15.96
N LYS A 82 17.50 0.30 16.97
CA LYS A 82 18.02 1.66 16.78
C LYS A 82 19.35 1.67 16.01
N GLN A 83 20.28 0.77 16.35
CA GLN A 83 21.55 0.65 15.61
C GLN A 83 21.34 0.25 14.16
N TYR A 84 20.41 -0.68 13.91
CA TYR A 84 20.05 -1.10 12.56
C TYR A 84 19.43 0.05 11.74
N SER A 85 18.54 0.84 12.34
CA SER A 85 17.94 2.03 11.72
C SER A 85 19.01 3.05 11.31
N ILE A 86 19.96 3.35 12.20
CA ILE A 86 21.07 4.28 11.90
C ILE A 86 21.90 3.76 10.72
N LYS A 87 22.16 2.46 10.67
CA LYS A 87 22.92 1.85 9.55
C LYS A 87 22.17 2.01 8.24
N LEU A 88 20.86 1.72 8.22
CA LEU A 88 20.01 1.89 7.04
C LEU A 88 19.96 3.35 6.56
N GLU A 89 19.87 4.32 7.49
CA GLU A 89 19.89 5.74 7.15
C GLU A 89 21.19 6.15 6.46
N ASN A 90 22.33 5.67 6.96
CA ASN A 90 23.63 5.92 6.35
C ASN A 90 23.74 5.28 4.96
N ASP A 91 23.31 4.02 4.81
CA ASP A 91 23.32 3.33 3.52
C ASP A 91 22.43 4.06 2.49
N LEU A 92 21.26 4.53 2.92
CA LEU A 92 20.35 5.35 2.10
C LEU A 92 21.01 6.67 1.66
N GLU A 93 21.74 7.34 2.55
CA GLU A 93 22.45 8.58 2.23
C GLU A 93 23.57 8.34 1.19
N ILE A 94 24.30 7.24 1.32
CA ILE A 94 25.31 6.82 0.34
C ILE A 94 24.66 6.58 -1.02
N THR A 95 23.60 5.78 -1.10
CA THR A 95 22.92 5.47 -2.37
C THR A 95 22.31 6.73 -3.01
N LYS A 96 21.78 7.66 -2.22
CA LYS A 96 21.30 8.95 -2.74
C LYS A 96 22.41 9.74 -3.40
N LYS A 97 23.60 9.77 -2.79
CA LYS A 97 24.76 10.45 -3.35
C LYS A 97 25.20 9.81 -4.66
N GLU A 98 25.34 8.49 -4.69
CA GLU A 98 25.68 7.74 -5.92
C GLU A 98 24.68 7.99 -7.05
N LEU A 99 23.38 8.01 -6.74
CA LEU A 99 22.34 8.32 -7.72
C LEU A 99 22.49 9.73 -8.31
N THR A 100 22.80 10.72 -7.49
CA THR A 100 23.02 12.10 -7.98
C THR A 100 24.26 12.21 -8.87
N GLU A 101 25.31 11.45 -8.57
CA GLU A 101 26.52 11.38 -9.39
C GLU A 101 26.21 10.73 -10.75
N CYS A 102 25.51 9.58 -10.77
CA CYS A 102 25.07 8.94 -12.00
C CYS A 102 24.17 9.84 -12.86
N GLN A 103 23.26 10.59 -12.24
CA GLN A 103 22.42 11.55 -12.96
C GLN A 103 23.23 12.68 -13.61
N ALA A 104 24.27 13.16 -12.93
CA ALA A 104 25.17 14.17 -13.48
C ALA A 104 25.98 13.62 -14.67
N GLU A 105 26.48 12.38 -14.57
CA GLU A 105 27.19 11.72 -15.66
C GLU A 105 26.30 11.47 -16.88
N LEU A 106 25.04 11.06 -16.67
CA LEU A 106 24.09 10.84 -17.74
C LEU A 106 23.81 12.15 -18.50
N LYS A 107 23.53 13.24 -17.78
CA LYS A 107 23.35 14.57 -18.38
C LYS A 107 24.60 15.02 -19.16
N LYS A 108 25.80 14.71 -18.65
CA LYS A 108 27.04 15.02 -19.34
C LYS A 108 27.14 14.24 -20.66
N LYS A 109 26.84 12.95 -20.67
CA LYS A 109 26.86 12.12 -21.88
C LYS A 109 25.80 12.53 -22.89
N ASP A 110 24.60 12.88 -22.45
CA ASP A 110 23.54 13.37 -23.35
C ASP A 110 23.97 14.64 -24.09
N ASN A 111 24.58 15.58 -23.36
CA ASN A 111 25.11 16.81 -23.97
C ASN A 111 26.25 16.53 -24.95
N GLU A 112 27.13 15.57 -24.64
CA GLU A 112 28.22 15.15 -25.52
C GLU A 112 27.69 14.50 -26.81
N LEU A 113 26.69 13.63 -26.70
CA LEU A 113 26.01 13.02 -27.85
C LEU A 113 25.32 14.06 -28.72
N LEU A 114 24.63 15.03 -28.12
CA LEU A 114 23.98 16.11 -28.85
C LEU A 114 24.99 16.94 -29.64
N PHE A 115 26.15 17.24 -29.03
CA PHE A 115 27.23 17.97 -29.68
C PHE A 115 27.82 17.17 -30.86
N GLU A 116 28.08 15.88 -30.67
CA GLU A 116 28.65 15.03 -31.73
C GLU A 116 27.66 14.83 -32.90
N HIS A 117 26.35 14.69 -32.61
CA HIS A 117 25.32 14.64 -33.65
C HIS A 117 25.28 15.94 -34.46
N GLY A 118 25.29 17.11 -33.78
CA GLY A 118 25.33 18.40 -34.45
C GLY A 118 26.56 18.59 -35.32
N ARG A 119 27.72 18.09 -34.88
CA ARG A 119 28.96 18.08 -35.65
C ARG A 119 28.86 17.19 -36.90
N GLN A 120 28.29 15.98 -36.77
CA GLN A 120 28.09 15.08 -37.90
C GLN A 120 27.14 15.68 -38.96
N ASP A 121 26.02 16.27 -38.52
CA ASP A 121 25.07 16.96 -39.39
C ASP A 121 25.72 18.11 -40.17
N PHE A 122 26.57 18.90 -39.49
CA PHE A 122 27.31 19.98 -40.13
C PHE A 122 28.25 19.45 -41.22
N LEU A 123 29.02 18.39 -40.92
CA LEU A 123 29.95 17.79 -41.88
C LEU A 123 29.21 17.21 -43.09
N ALA A 124 28.10 16.50 -42.87
CA ALA A 124 27.27 15.96 -43.94
C ALA A 124 26.70 17.07 -44.84
N ARG A 125 26.22 18.18 -44.26
CA ARG A 125 25.76 19.36 -45.02
C ARG A 125 26.88 20.00 -45.82
N LYS A 126 28.06 20.14 -45.24
CA LYS A 126 29.24 20.69 -45.92
C LYS A 126 29.60 19.84 -47.14
N GLU A 127 29.69 18.53 -46.97
CA GLU A 127 30.00 17.60 -48.06
C GLU A 127 28.94 17.61 -49.15
N ALA A 128 27.65 17.60 -48.79
CA ALA A 128 26.56 17.71 -49.75
C ALA A 128 26.63 19.01 -50.58
N ASN A 129 27.00 20.12 -49.94
CA ASN A 129 27.19 21.40 -50.63
C ASN A 129 28.41 21.39 -51.57
N GLU A 130 29.52 20.78 -51.16
CA GLU A 130 30.70 20.61 -52.02
C GLU A 130 30.39 19.71 -53.23
N ARG A 131 29.69 18.59 -53.03
CA ARG A 131 29.20 17.73 -54.12
C ARG A 131 28.29 18.49 -55.08
N LYS A 132 27.35 19.29 -54.58
CA LYS A 132 26.48 20.14 -55.41
C LYS A 132 27.28 21.15 -56.24
N LYS A 133 28.32 21.77 -55.65
CA LYS A 133 29.21 22.69 -56.38
C LYS A 133 29.99 21.96 -57.48
N ALA A 134 30.52 20.77 -57.20
CA ALA A 134 31.24 19.96 -58.18
C ALA A 134 30.34 19.57 -59.37
N ILE A 135 29.10 19.15 -59.10
CA ILE A 135 28.12 18.83 -60.15
C ILE A 135 27.84 20.05 -61.04
N ARG A 136 27.59 21.22 -60.45
CA ARG A 136 27.37 22.47 -61.22
C ARG A 136 28.57 22.79 -62.10
N PHE A 137 29.78 22.71 -61.54
CA PHE A 137 31.00 22.95 -62.29
C PHE A 137 31.16 22.00 -63.49
N GLN A 138 30.85 20.71 -63.30
CA GLN A 138 30.90 19.72 -64.38
C GLN A 138 29.83 19.95 -65.45
N GLN A 139 28.63 20.38 -65.06
CA GLN A 139 27.56 20.76 -65.97
C GLN A 139 27.96 21.98 -66.82
N ASP A 140 28.50 23.03 -66.20
CA ASP A 140 28.96 24.24 -66.88
C ASP A 140 30.10 23.94 -67.86
N PHE A 141 30.99 23.01 -67.53
CA PHE A 141 32.07 22.56 -68.42
C PHE A 141 31.57 21.73 -69.61
N SER A 142 30.51 20.95 -69.43
CA SER A 142 29.92 20.12 -70.49
C SER A 142 29.10 20.96 -71.48
N LEU A 143 28.41 21.99 -71.01
CA LEU A 143 27.68 22.95 -71.86
C LEU A 143 28.60 23.77 -72.77
N LYS A 144 29.81 24.11 -72.33
CA LYS A 144 30.81 24.83 -73.14
C LYS A 144 31.48 23.98 -74.22
N ARG A 145 31.36 22.65 -74.18
CA ARG A 145 31.96 21.74 -75.18
C ARG A 145 31.06 21.50 -76.41
N ASN A 146 29.78 21.80 -76.32
CA ASN A 146 28.80 21.59 -77.41
C ASN A 146 28.48 22.87 -78.20
N THR A 147 29.27 23.94 -78.06
CA THR A 147 29.11 25.21 -78.80
C THR A 147 30.20 25.42 -79.86
N VAL A 148 30.52 24.35 -80.58
CA VAL A 148 31.32 24.33 -81.82
C VAL A 148 30.63 23.21 -82.63
N GLU A 149 29.88 23.43 -83.71
CA GLU A 149 30.11 24.29 -84.87
C GLU A 149 28.82 24.31 -85.74
N HIS A 150 28.84 25.10 -86.83
CA HIS A 150 28.05 24.95 -88.06
C HIS A 150 26.71 25.69 -88.24
N ASP A 151 26.80 26.89 -88.82
CA ASP A 151 25.95 27.29 -89.95
C ASP A 151 26.26 26.38 -91.14
N VAL A 152 25.28 25.61 -91.66
CA VAL A 152 25.01 25.36 -93.09
C VAL A 152 23.59 24.77 -93.23
N VAL A 153 22.72 25.56 -93.83
CA VAL A 153 21.67 25.27 -94.83
C VAL A 153 21.27 23.80 -95.08
N GLY A 154 19.98 23.53 -94.89
CA GLY A 154 19.15 22.84 -95.90
C GLY A 154 18.93 21.33 -95.77
N PRO A 155 17.86 20.80 -96.40
CA PRO A 155 16.84 20.01 -95.70
C PRO A 155 16.72 18.55 -96.18
N THR A 156 15.76 17.82 -95.58
CA THR A 156 14.82 16.84 -96.19
C THR A 156 14.77 15.49 -95.45
N GLN A 157 13.60 15.22 -94.83
CA GLN A 157 12.85 13.94 -94.68
C GLN A 157 13.59 12.72 -94.10
N THR A 158 13.05 11.88 -93.20
CA THR A 158 11.68 11.41 -92.96
C THR A 158 11.74 10.46 -91.74
N GLY A 159 10.68 10.38 -90.94
CA GLY A 159 10.32 9.11 -90.27
C GLY A 159 10.10 9.12 -88.74
N HIS A 160 8.82 9.05 -88.37
CA HIS A 160 8.24 8.51 -87.12
C HIS A 160 8.29 9.39 -85.85
N ARG A 161 7.15 9.98 -85.43
CA ARG A 161 6.05 9.42 -84.59
C ARG A 161 6.38 9.66 -83.10
N CYS A 162 5.59 10.30 -82.23
CA CYS A 162 4.14 10.48 -82.12
C CYS A 162 3.84 11.75 -81.30
N GLU A 163 2.74 12.42 -81.62
CA GLU A 163 2.13 13.49 -80.83
C GLU A 163 1.30 12.94 -79.65
N LEU A 164 0.84 13.88 -78.81
CA LEU A 164 -0.35 13.91 -77.95
C LEU A 164 -0.14 13.72 -76.44
N THR A 165 -0.21 14.87 -75.76
CA THR A 165 -1.07 15.22 -74.61
C THR A 165 -1.59 14.07 -73.72
N SER A 166 -1.40 14.17 -72.39
CA SER A 166 -2.47 13.93 -71.42
C SER A 166 -2.04 14.23 -69.98
N ASN A 167 -2.93 14.92 -69.27
CA ASN A 167 -3.17 14.84 -67.83
C ASN A 167 -2.92 13.43 -67.24
N ARG A 168 -2.40 13.41 -66.02
CA ARG A 168 -2.90 12.54 -64.93
C ARG A 168 -2.70 13.23 -63.58
N GLN A 169 -3.79 13.83 -63.09
CA GLN A 169 -4.20 13.63 -61.69
C GLN A 169 -4.49 12.13 -61.51
N CYS A 170 -4.03 11.56 -60.41
CA CYS A 170 -4.73 10.49 -59.71
C CYS A 170 -4.83 10.94 -58.25
N SER A 171 -6.06 11.24 -57.84
CA SER A 171 -6.50 11.24 -56.44
C SER A 171 -6.99 9.84 -56.08
N ALA A 172 -7.29 9.66 -54.78
CA ALA A 172 -8.09 8.60 -54.18
C ALA A 172 -7.34 7.28 -53.90
N GLU A 173 -7.54 6.56 -52.81
CA GLU A 173 -8.30 6.72 -51.55
C GLU A 173 -7.92 5.49 -50.70
N ASP A 174 -8.22 5.53 -49.39
CA ASP A 174 -8.45 4.36 -48.51
C ASP A 174 -7.27 3.43 -48.18
N SER A 175 -7.15 2.79 -47.03
CA SER A 175 -7.88 2.66 -45.75
C SER A 175 -7.02 1.60 -45.01
N ASN A 176 -6.51 1.81 -43.80
CA ASN A 176 -7.06 1.32 -42.52
C ASN A 176 -5.92 1.58 -41.51
N GLU A 177 -6.09 2.32 -40.42
CA GLU A 177 -6.73 1.86 -39.18
C GLU A 177 -6.20 0.49 -38.69
N GLU A 178 -5.16 0.52 -37.86
CA GLU A 178 -4.96 -0.48 -36.82
C GLU A 178 -5.27 0.13 -35.45
N GLN A 179 -6.57 0.11 -35.17
CA GLN A 179 -7.16 -0.48 -33.97
C GLN A 179 -6.62 -0.03 -32.61
N ILE A 180 -7.19 1.10 -32.18
CA ILE A 180 -7.55 1.32 -30.79
C ILE A 180 -8.57 0.24 -30.41
N MET A 181 -8.14 -0.83 -29.72
CA MET A 181 -9.07 -1.75 -29.06
C MET A 181 -9.72 -1.04 -27.86
N LYS A 182 -10.83 -0.35 -28.12
CA LYS A 182 -11.87 -0.08 -27.14
C LYS A 182 -12.69 -1.36 -26.97
N PHE A 183 -12.51 -2.06 -25.86
CA PHE A 183 -13.52 -2.97 -25.35
C PHE A 183 -14.57 -2.14 -24.60
N GLU A 184 -15.60 -1.69 -25.33
CA GLU A 184 -16.93 -1.55 -24.75
C GLU A 184 -17.59 -2.91 -24.82
N ASN A 185 -17.91 -3.50 -23.67
CA ASN A 185 -18.94 -4.53 -23.60
C ASN A 185 -20.10 -3.96 -22.79
N ASN A 186 -21.22 -3.89 -23.50
CA ASN A 186 -22.48 -3.28 -23.11
C ASN A 186 -23.23 -4.13 -22.08
N ASN A 187 -23.78 -3.42 -21.09
CA ASN A 187 -25.20 -3.42 -20.72
C ASN A 187 -25.81 -4.65 -20.01
N MET A 188 -26.30 -4.42 -18.78
CA MET A 188 -27.72 -4.65 -18.48
C MET A 188 -28.18 -3.81 -17.28
N GLU A 189 -29.08 -2.87 -17.55
CA GLU A 189 -29.84 -2.10 -16.57
C GLU A 189 -30.73 -3.00 -15.70
N THR A 190 -30.81 -2.72 -14.40
CA THR A 190 -32.07 -2.79 -13.66
C THR A 190 -32.15 -1.67 -12.62
N ASN A 191 -33.19 -0.86 -12.80
CA ASN A 191 -33.61 0.34 -12.08
C ASN A 191 -33.57 0.31 -10.54
N GLY A 192 -33.28 1.47 -9.92
CA GLY A 192 -33.56 1.69 -8.51
C GLY A 192 -33.01 2.98 -7.87
N ALA A 193 -33.48 4.14 -8.33
CA ALA A 193 -33.66 5.40 -7.58
C ALA A 193 -32.48 6.08 -6.81
N MET A 194 -32.20 7.32 -7.24
CA MET A 194 -31.73 8.50 -6.47
C MET A 194 -30.46 8.38 -5.61
N ALA A 195 -29.34 8.97 -6.07
CA ALA A 195 -28.55 9.95 -5.30
C ALA A 195 -27.32 10.48 -6.07
N SER A 196 -27.13 11.80 -5.99
CA SER A 196 -25.90 12.60 -6.12
C SER A 196 -24.85 12.27 -7.20
N SER A 197 -24.77 13.17 -8.19
CA SER A 197 -23.73 13.28 -9.21
C SER A 197 -22.33 13.68 -8.69
N SER A 198 -22.03 13.42 -7.42
CA SER A 198 -20.69 13.60 -6.79
C SER A 198 -20.09 12.27 -6.30
N ALA A 199 -20.84 11.16 -6.29
CA ALA A 199 -20.37 9.85 -5.82
C ALA A 199 -19.69 9.00 -6.91
N ASN A 200 -19.81 9.40 -8.18
CA ASN A 200 -19.31 8.61 -9.31
C ASN A 200 -17.78 8.68 -9.46
N SER A 201 -17.14 9.77 -9.03
CA SER A 201 -15.67 9.89 -9.06
C SER A 201 -15.03 8.97 -8.02
N ASP A 202 -15.51 8.99 -6.80
CA ASP A 202 -14.87 8.31 -5.67
C ASP A 202 -15.05 6.79 -5.78
N CYS A 203 -16.19 6.36 -6.33
CA CYS A 203 -16.43 4.96 -6.67
C CYS A 203 -15.47 4.46 -7.77
N SER A 204 -15.11 5.32 -8.74
CA SER A 204 -14.14 4.95 -9.78
C SER A 204 -12.72 4.85 -9.23
N TYR A 205 -12.29 5.81 -8.41
CA TYR A 205 -10.95 5.80 -7.79
C TYR A 205 -10.80 4.66 -6.78
N TYR A 206 -11.86 4.33 -6.04
CA TYR A 206 -11.87 3.19 -5.12
C TYR A 206 -11.66 1.86 -5.86
N ARG A 207 -12.36 1.66 -6.98
CA ARG A 207 -12.17 0.45 -7.79
C ARG A 207 -10.77 0.36 -8.37
N ASP A 208 -10.21 1.48 -8.79
CA ASP A 208 -8.84 1.53 -9.31
C ASP A 208 -7.80 1.29 -8.20
N LEU A 209 -8.06 1.77 -6.99
CA LEU A 209 -7.27 1.43 -5.79
C LEU A 209 -7.24 -0.09 -5.56
N LEU A 210 -8.40 -0.76 -5.51
CA LEU A 210 -8.43 -2.21 -5.28
C LEU A 210 -7.66 -2.99 -6.35
N LYS A 211 -7.76 -2.58 -7.62
CA LYS A 211 -6.99 -3.19 -8.72
C LYS A 211 -5.49 -2.94 -8.57
N ASN A 212 -5.10 -1.70 -8.28
CA ASN A 212 -3.70 -1.32 -8.11
C ASN A 212 -3.06 -1.99 -6.90
N MET A 213 -3.82 -2.32 -5.87
CA MET A 213 -3.34 -3.11 -4.73
C MET A 213 -3.24 -4.60 -5.05
N ALA A 214 -4.11 -5.14 -5.91
CA ALA A 214 -4.07 -6.56 -6.27
C ALA A 214 -2.86 -6.92 -7.16
N GLN A 215 -2.46 -6.04 -8.06
CA GLN A 215 -1.39 -6.31 -9.04
C GLN A 215 0.01 -6.56 -8.46
N PRO A 216 0.54 -5.75 -7.52
CA PRO A 216 1.90 -5.90 -7.02
C PRO A 216 2.02 -6.96 -5.91
N LEU A 217 0.99 -7.77 -5.65
CA LEU A 217 1.05 -8.83 -4.65
C LEU A 217 1.84 -10.01 -5.19
N LEU A 218 2.86 -10.42 -4.43
CA LEU A 218 3.62 -11.63 -4.73
C LEU A 218 2.78 -12.87 -4.36
N CYS A 219 3.15 -14.03 -4.91
CA CYS A 219 2.45 -15.29 -4.63
C CYS A 219 2.26 -15.53 -3.12
N ASP A 220 3.31 -15.31 -2.33
CA ASP A 220 3.27 -15.46 -0.87
C ASP A 220 2.32 -14.46 -0.19
N ASP A 221 2.20 -13.24 -0.71
CA ASP A 221 1.27 -12.24 -0.20
C ASP A 221 -0.18 -12.63 -0.51
N VAL A 222 -0.43 -13.18 -1.69
CA VAL A 222 -1.74 -13.70 -2.09
C VAL A 222 -2.15 -14.88 -1.21
N VAL A 223 -1.21 -15.77 -0.85
CA VAL A 223 -1.49 -16.87 0.10
C VAL A 223 -1.88 -16.30 1.46
N LYS A 224 -1.11 -15.35 2.01
CA LYS A 224 -1.42 -14.71 3.30
C LYS A 224 -2.75 -13.96 3.27
N LEU A 225 -3.07 -13.29 2.16
CA LEU A 225 -4.35 -12.59 1.98
C LEU A 225 -5.51 -13.57 2.00
N ASN A 226 -5.36 -14.72 1.33
CA ASN A 226 -6.37 -15.78 1.34
C ASN A 226 -6.54 -16.40 2.73
N ASP A 227 -5.44 -16.71 3.42
CA ASP A 227 -5.49 -17.27 4.77
C ASP A 227 -6.17 -16.31 5.73
N TRP A 228 -5.77 -15.03 5.74
CA TRP A 228 -6.40 -13.99 6.54
C TRP A 228 -7.89 -13.83 6.23
N ALA A 229 -8.27 -13.74 4.94
CA ALA A 229 -9.66 -13.56 4.54
C ALA A 229 -10.52 -14.79 4.88
N SER A 230 -9.96 -15.99 4.76
CA SER A 230 -10.62 -17.24 5.14
C SER A 230 -10.82 -17.30 6.66
N GLU A 231 -9.78 -16.99 7.44
CA GLU A 231 -9.81 -17.09 8.90
C GLU A 231 -10.72 -16.04 9.55
N ARG A 232 -10.71 -14.79 9.05
CA ARG A 232 -11.45 -13.69 9.65
C ARG A 232 -12.87 -13.55 9.14
N PHE A 233 -13.11 -13.86 7.86
CA PHE A 233 -14.38 -13.55 7.19
C PHE A 233 -15.02 -14.77 6.51
N SER A 234 -14.47 -15.97 6.69
CA SER A 234 -14.98 -17.21 6.07
C SER A 234 -15.11 -17.11 4.54
N ILE A 235 -14.20 -16.37 3.90
CA ILE A 235 -14.15 -16.23 2.44
C ILE A 235 -13.41 -17.44 1.86
N ASP A 236 -13.98 -18.07 0.84
CA ASP A 236 -13.33 -19.19 0.15
C ASP A 236 -12.02 -18.75 -0.50
N ARG A 237 -11.01 -19.62 -0.38
CA ARG A 237 -9.68 -19.38 -0.95
C ARG A 237 -9.77 -19.20 -2.47
N SER A 238 -9.41 -18.01 -2.95
CA SER A 238 -9.27 -17.71 -4.38
C SER A 238 -7.81 -17.77 -4.81
N LYS A 239 -7.57 -18.11 -6.08
CA LYS A 239 -6.22 -18.04 -6.66
C LYS A 239 -5.77 -16.61 -6.97
N ASN A 240 -6.69 -15.65 -6.97
CA ASN A 240 -6.44 -14.29 -7.41
C ASN A 240 -6.80 -13.28 -6.31
N ALA A 241 -5.87 -12.39 -5.97
CA ALA A 241 -6.08 -11.35 -4.97
C ALA A 241 -7.21 -10.38 -5.34
N ALA A 242 -7.39 -10.07 -6.62
CA ALA A 242 -8.47 -9.20 -7.07
C ALA A 242 -9.85 -9.77 -6.73
N ASP A 243 -10.00 -11.09 -6.77
CA ASP A 243 -11.26 -11.75 -6.42
C ASP A 243 -11.51 -11.71 -4.91
N VAL A 244 -10.47 -11.90 -4.09
CA VAL A 244 -10.56 -11.78 -2.63
C VAL A 244 -10.96 -10.36 -2.24
N LEU A 245 -10.29 -9.34 -2.79
CA LEU A 245 -10.62 -7.94 -2.53
C LEU A 245 -12.04 -7.58 -2.98
N SER A 246 -12.46 -8.08 -4.14
CA SER A 246 -13.84 -7.88 -4.62
C SER A 246 -14.86 -8.54 -3.71
N TYR A 247 -14.53 -9.69 -3.12
CA TYR A 247 -15.42 -10.37 -2.19
C TYR A 247 -15.55 -9.61 -0.87
N LEU A 248 -14.43 -9.11 -0.33
CA LEU A 248 -14.40 -8.27 0.87
C LEU A 248 -15.23 -6.99 0.71
N ASP A 249 -15.19 -6.36 -0.47
CA ASP A 249 -16.00 -5.19 -0.80
C ASP A 249 -17.50 -5.54 -0.85
N ARG A 250 -17.84 -6.64 -1.54
CA ARG A 250 -19.23 -7.12 -1.64
C ARG A 250 -19.84 -7.51 -0.30
N THR A 251 -19.04 -8.03 0.62
CA THR A 251 -19.48 -8.38 1.98
C THR A 251 -19.47 -7.18 2.93
N GLY A 252 -19.00 -6.01 2.47
CA GLY A 252 -18.94 -4.79 3.26
C GLY A 252 -17.86 -4.77 4.33
N VAL A 253 -16.90 -5.71 4.28
CA VAL A 253 -15.73 -5.71 5.18
C VAL A 253 -14.83 -4.53 4.89
N ILE A 254 -14.73 -4.17 3.61
CA ILE A 254 -14.03 -2.97 3.14
C ILE A 254 -15.00 -2.16 2.27
N HIS A 255 -14.82 -0.84 2.24
CA HIS A 255 -15.53 0.05 1.31
C HIS A 255 -14.74 1.36 1.15
N ALA A 256 -15.14 2.23 0.22
CA ALA A 256 -14.38 3.45 -0.10
C ALA A 256 -14.10 4.36 1.12
N SER A 257 -15.00 4.42 2.09
CA SER A 257 -14.83 5.20 3.33
C SER A 257 -14.24 4.42 4.50
N ASN A 258 -14.00 3.11 4.38
CA ASN A 258 -13.40 2.30 5.43
C ASN A 258 -12.52 1.19 4.84
N LEU A 259 -11.22 1.39 4.98
CA LEU A 259 -10.18 0.46 4.55
C LEU A 259 -9.33 -0.03 5.72
N SER A 260 -9.76 0.17 6.98
CA SER A 260 -8.93 -0.11 8.16
C SER A 260 -8.50 -1.57 8.25
N GLU A 261 -9.42 -2.51 8.06
CA GLU A 261 -9.12 -3.95 8.10
C GLU A 261 -8.07 -4.35 7.05
N LEU A 262 -8.19 -3.77 5.84
CA LEU A 262 -7.27 -4.05 4.75
C LEU A 262 -5.90 -3.40 4.98
N ARG A 263 -5.90 -2.19 5.55
CA ARG A 263 -4.69 -1.47 5.94
C ARG A 263 -3.93 -2.25 7.01
N ASP A 264 -4.62 -2.68 8.07
CA ASP A 264 -4.04 -3.43 9.18
C ASP A 264 -3.49 -4.78 8.70
N PHE A 265 -4.18 -5.44 7.76
CA PHE A 265 -3.67 -6.64 7.10
C PHE A 265 -2.34 -6.37 6.37
N PHE A 266 -2.29 -5.36 5.50
CA PHE A 266 -1.05 -5.06 4.75
C PHE A 266 0.10 -4.62 5.66
N GLU A 267 -0.20 -3.91 6.74
CA GLU A 267 0.76 -3.59 7.80
C GLU A 267 1.31 -4.86 8.45
N SER A 268 0.45 -5.84 8.77
CA SER A 268 0.85 -7.11 9.40
C SER A 268 1.76 -7.99 8.54
N ILE A 269 1.70 -7.84 7.21
CA ILE A 269 2.57 -8.58 6.26
C ILE A 269 3.74 -7.73 5.75
N ASN A 270 4.00 -6.56 6.36
CA ASN A 270 5.06 -5.62 6.02
C ASN A 270 4.96 -5.04 4.58
N ARG A 271 3.76 -4.97 4.00
CA ARG A 271 3.51 -4.31 2.70
C ARG A 271 3.22 -2.83 2.89
N ILE A 272 4.22 -2.10 3.41
CA ILE A 272 4.13 -0.68 3.75
C ILE A 272 3.85 0.19 2.51
N ASP A 273 4.29 -0.26 1.34
CA ASP A 273 3.96 0.35 0.05
C ASP A 273 2.45 0.42 -0.19
N LEU A 274 1.73 -0.66 0.13
CA LEU A 274 0.27 -0.72 -0.02
C LEU A 274 -0.46 0.04 1.09
N VAL A 275 0.06 0.01 2.32
CA VAL A 275 -0.46 0.83 3.43
C VAL A 275 -0.42 2.31 3.06
N HIS A 276 0.70 2.78 2.50
CA HIS A 276 0.84 4.16 2.08
C HIS A 276 -0.17 4.55 0.99
N ILE A 277 -0.43 3.67 0.02
CA ILE A 277 -1.44 3.92 -1.02
C ILE A 277 -2.85 4.05 -0.42
N ILE A 278 -3.20 3.23 0.58
CA ILE A 278 -4.48 3.34 1.30
C ILE A 278 -4.56 4.67 2.03
N ASP A 279 -3.51 5.05 2.75
CA ASP A 279 -3.47 6.30 3.51
C ASP A 279 -3.64 7.51 2.57
N GLU A 280 -2.91 7.57 1.45
CA GLU A 280 -3.04 8.66 0.47
C GLU A 280 -4.46 8.73 -0.13
N PHE A 281 -5.09 7.59 -0.41
CA PHE A 281 -6.47 7.54 -0.89
C PHE A 281 -7.46 8.11 0.14
N LEU A 282 -7.33 7.72 1.41
CA LEU A 282 -8.20 8.21 2.49
C LEU A 282 -8.01 9.72 2.75
N HIS A 283 -6.83 10.27 2.46
CA HIS A 283 -6.56 11.71 2.50
C HIS A 283 -7.02 12.46 1.23
N GLY A 284 -7.58 11.77 0.23
CA GLY A 284 -8.07 12.38 -1.02
C GLY A 284 -6.97 12.68 -2.03
N ASN A 285 -5.76 12.15 -1.86
CA ASN A 285 -4.65 12.32 -2.79
C ASN A 285 -4.61 11.20 -3.83
N TYR A 286 -5.40 11.35 -4.89
CA TYR A 286 -5.54 10.33 -5.94
C TYR A 286 -4.39 10.32 -6.97
N SER A 287 -3.43 11.24 -6.87
CA SER A 287 -2.30 11.32 -7.82
C SER A 287 -1.42 10.05 -7.80
N VAL A 288 -1.30 9.41 -6.65
CA VAL A 288 -0.51 8.20 -6.44
C VAL A 288 -1.11 7.00 -7.18
N LEU A 289 -2.44 6.92 -7.32
CA LEU A 289 -3.12 5.84 -8.05
C LEU A 289 -2.75 5.82 -9.54
N GLN A 290 -2.58 6.98 -10.17
CA GLN A 290 -2.18 7.09 -11.58
C GLN A 290 -0.71 6.70 -11.81
N ALA A 291 0.16 7.00 -10.85
CA ALA A 291 1.58 6.68 -10.93
C ALA A 291 1.84 5.16 -10.85
N TYR A 292 1.05 4.42 -10.07
CA TYR A 292 1.14 2.95 -9.97
C TYR A 292 0.55 2.24 -11.19
N ALA A 293 -0.58 2.72 -11.72
CA ALA A 293 -1.16 2.17 -12.95
C ALA A 293 -0.22 2.30 -14.17
N SER A 294 0.62 3.33 -14.20
CA SER A 294 1.58 3.60 -15.28
C SER A 294 2.84 2.74 -15.22
N LYS A 295 3.19 2.19 -14.04
CA LYS A 295 4.37 1.34 -13.84
C LYS A 295 4.16 -0.15 -14.14
N SER A 296 2.91 -0.60 -14.35
CA SER A 296 2.61 -2.01 -14.67
C SER A 296 2.63 -2.32 -16.18
N LYS A 297 2.96 -1.34 -17.02
CA LYS A 297 2.99 -1.45 -18.49
C LYS A 297 4.39 -1.60 -19.11
N ASP A 298 5.43 -1.58 -18.29
CA ASP A 298 6.82 -1.87 -18.69
C ASP A 298 7.27 -3.21 -18.10
#